data_AF-A0A0F5R5G8-F1
#
_entry.id   AF-A0A0F5R5G8-F1
#
_cell.length_a   1.000
_cell.length_b   1.000
_cell.length_c   1.000
_cell.angle_alpha   90.00
_cell.angle_beta   90.00
_cell.angle_gamma   90.00
#
_symmetry.space_group_name_H-M   'P 1'
#
loop_
_entity.id
_entity.type
_entity.pdbx_description
1 polymer ?
#
loop_
_entity_poly.entity_id
_entity_poly.type
_entity_poly.pdbx_seq_one_letter_code
_entity_poly.pdbx_strand_id
1 'polypeptide(L)'
;MDIIQQDEIQFANLLYRSCESAIKTRKYSKNYANIVCDWTDAVAMMIDLICTKEQFWGQWKDQSSIYLDSDKQLSMRPTLDRIDERGHYTLSNIQMLSYSENSKKARLKDTK
;
A
#
# COMPACT_ATOMS: atom_id res chain seq x y z
N MET A 1 -23.48 -2.37 -8.69
CA MET A 1 -22.62 -3.35 -7.98
C MET A 1 -21.64 -2.52 -7.19
N ASP A 2 -21.75 -2.52 -5.87
CA ASP A 2 -20.87 -1.73 -5.02
C ASP A 2 -19.52 -2.44 -4.93
N ILE A 3 -18.45 -1.72 -5.25
CA ILE A 3 -17.07 -2.24 -5.25
C ILE A 3 -16.59 -2.52 -3.82
N ILE A 4 -17.17 -1.84 -2.83
CA ILE A 4 -16.79 -1.89 -1.41
C ILE A 4 -18.06 -2.13 -0.59
N GLN A 5 -18.01 -3.11 0.31
CA GLN A 5 -19.09 -3.35 1.27
C GLN A 5 -19.08 -2.30 2.39
N GLN A 6 -20.21 -2.06 3.05
CA GLN A 6 -20.33 -0.97 4.03
C GLN A 6 -19.34 -1.11 5.21
N ASP A 7 -19.06 -2.33 5.64
CA ASP A 7 -18.09 -2.68 6.68
C ASP A 7 -16.63 -2.55 6.21
N GLU A 8 -16.38 -2.56 4.90
CA GLU A 8 -15.06 -2.43 4.30
C GLU A 8 -14.63 -0.97 4.04
N ILE A 9 -15.51 0.01 4.28
CA ILE A 9 -15.25 1.44 4.03
C ILE A 9 -13.98 1.91 4.75
N GLN A 10 -13.72 1.45 5.98
CA GLN A 10 -12.51 1.85 6.70
C GLN A 10 -11.25 1.27 6.05
N PHE A 11 -11.30 0.04 5.56
CA PHE A 11 -10.18 -0.62 4.86
C PHE A 11 -9.87 0.09 3.55
N ALA A 12 -10.90 0.45 2.78
CA ALA A 12 -10.77 1.20 1.55
C ALA A 12 -10.20 2.61 1.79
N ASN A 13 -10.61 3.28 2.87
CA ASN A 13 -10.05 4.58 3.26
C ASN A 13 -8.56 4.50 3.62
N LEU A 14 -8.12 3.42 4.28
CA LEU A 14 -6.70 3.19 4.56
C LEU A 14 -5.90 2.95 3.27
N LEU A 15 -6.47 2.18 2.33
CA LEU A 15 -5.87 1.92 1.03
C LEU A 15 -5.75 3.20 0.21
N TYR A 16 -6.83 3.97 0.08
CA TYR A 16 -6.84 5.25 -0.63
C TYR A 16 -5.72 6.18 -0.16
N ARG A 17 -5.58 6.38 1.16
CA ARG A 17 -4.51 7.21 1.74
C ARG A 17 -3.11 6.69 1.42
N SER A 18 -2.96 5.37 1.31
CA SER A 18 -1.69 4.75 0.95
C SER A 18 -1.39 4.93 -0.54
N CYS A 19 -2.39 4.80 -1.42
CA CYS A 19 -2.28 5.12 -2.84
C CYS A 19 -1.89 6.59 -3.06
N GLU A 20 -2.54 7.52 -2.35
CA GLU A 20 -2.18 8.94 -2.38
C GLU A 20 -0.73 9.16 -1.99
N SER A 21 -0.28 8.51 -0.91
CA SER A 21 1.11 8.63 -0.47
C SER A 21 2.09 8.05 -1.49
N ALA A 22 1.77 6.90 -2.10
CA ALA A 22 2.63 6.29 -3.12
C ALA A 22 2.79 7.20 -4.35
N ILE A 23 1.70 7.86 -4.79
CA ILE A 23 1.74 8.81 -5.92
C ILE A 23 2.47 10.10 -5.52
N LYS A 24 2.14 10.71 -4.37
CA LYS A 24 2.73 11.98 -3.92
C LYS A 24 4.22 11.86 -3.63
N THR A 25 4.67 10.82 -2.93
CA THR A 25 6.08 10.66 -2.55
C THR A 25 7.00 10.69 -3.76
N ARG A 26 6.57 10.15 -4.91
CA ARG A 26 7.38 10.18 -6.13
C ARG A 26 7.49 11.56 -6.75
N LYS A 27 6.45 12.38 -6.63
CA LYS A 27 6.45 13.75 -7.15
C LYS A 27 7.44 14.65 -6.40
N TYR A 28 7.71 14.36 -5.13
CA TYR A 28 8.45 15.27 -4.25
C TYR A 28 9.74 14.69 -3.63
N SER A 29 9.95 13.37 -3.67
CA SER A 29 11.12 12.73 -3.05
C SER A 29 12.22 12.46 -4.07
N LYS A 30 13.42 12.99 -3.81
CA LYS A 30 14.63 12.71 -4.61
C LYS A 30 14.99 11.23 -4.62
N ASN A 31 14.66 10.50 -3.55
CA ASN A 31 14.91 9.06 -3.43
C ASN A 31 14.04 8.23 -4.39
N TYR A 32 13.03 8.85 -5.00
CA TYR A 32 12.08 8.21 -5.91
C TYR A 32 12.06 8.83 -7.30
N ALA A 33 13.06 9.64 -7.66
CA ALA A 33 13.10 10.39 -8.91
C ALA A 33 13.02 9.51 -10.18
N ASN A 34 13.53 8.27 -10.12
CA ASN A 34 13.52 7.32 -11.25
C ASN A 34 12.47 6.20 -11.09
N ILE A 35 11.57 6.31 -10.11
CA ILE A 35 10.53 5.31 -9.87
C ILE A 35 9.24 5.79 -10.53
N VAL A 36 8.62 4.94 -11.35
CA VAL A 36 7.35 5.21 -12.01
C VAL A 36 6.20 4.54 -11.23
N CYS A 37 4.96 5.01 -11.43
CA CYS A 37 3.78 4.15 -11.29
C CYS A 37 2.82 4.35 -12.42
N ASP A 38 2.10 3.27 -12.65
CA ASP A 38 1.10 3.13 -13.71
C ASP A 38 -0.11 4.04 -13.47
N TRP A 39 -0.25 4.62 -12.27
CA TRP A 39 -1.38 5.45 -11.88
C TRP A 39 -1.00 6.90 -11.64
N THR A 40 -1.83 7.81 -12.14
CA THR A 40 -1.79 9.24 -11.80
C THR A 40 -2.86 9.64 -10.79
N ASP A 41 -3.80 8.74 -10.52
CA ASP A 41 -4.95 8.96 -9.65
C ASP A 41 -5.04 7.86 -8.59
N ALA A 42 -5.29 8.27 -7.34
CA ALA A 42 -5.30 7.36 -6.20
C ALA A 42 -6.54 6.47 -6.18
N VAL A 43 -7.68 6.94 -6.69
CA VAL A 43 -8.92 6.16 -6.78
C VAL A 43 -8.77 5.06 -7.83
N ALA A 44 -8.21 5.38 -9.00
CA ALA A 44 -7.91 4.40 -10.04
C ALA A 44 -6.98 3.30 -9.53
N MET A 45 -5.89 3.67 -8.84
CA MET A 45 -4.98 2.71 -8.21
C MET A 45 -5.68 1.82 -7.19
N MET A 46 -6.52 2.41 -6.33
CA MET A 46 -7.28 1.67 -5.34
C MET A 46 -8.24 0.66 -6.00
N ILE A 47 -8.99 1.08 -7.03
CA ILE A 47 -9.93 0.22 -7.75
C ILE A 47 -9.19 -0.95 -8.40
N ASP A 48 -8.07 -0.70 -9.08
CA ASP A 48 -7.30 -1.78 -9.73
C ASP A 48 -6.77 -2.80 -8.72
N LEU A 49 -6.30 -2.33 -7.56
CA LEU A 49 -5.80 -3.21 -6.50
C LEU A 49 -6.93 -4.04 -5.88
N ILE A 50 -8.10 -3.46 -5.63
CA ILE A 50 -9.27 -4.17 -5.06
C ILE A 50 -9.81 -5.19 -6.08
N CYS A 51 -10.00 -4.77 -7.33
CA CYS A 51 -10.68 -5.57 -8.34
C CYS A 51 -9.80 -6.62 -9.03
N THR A 52 -8.48 -6.38 -9.10
CA THR A 52 -7.57 -7.22 -9.90
C THR A 52 -6.57 -8.02 -9.05
N LYS A 53 -6.31 -7.61 -7.80
CA LYS A 53 -5.43 -8.36 -6.89
C LYS A 53 -6.19 -8.82 -5.66
N GLU A 54 -7.05 -9.83 -5.83
CA GLU A 54 -7.85 -10.40 -4.74
C GLU A 54 -7.01 -10.79 -3.52
N GLN A 55 -5.87 -11.46 -3.73
CA GLN A 55 -4.97 -11.83 -2.62
C GLN A 55 -4.43 -10.59 -1.87
N PHE A 56 -4.06 -9.55 -2.60
CA PHE A 56 -3.61 -8.30 -1.98
C PHE A 56 -4.73 -7.68 -1.16
N TRP A 57 -5.96 -7.64 -1.69
CA TRP A 57 -7.09 -7.06 -0.98
C TRP A 57 -7.46 -7.85 0.28
N GLY A 58 -7.45 -9.19 0.22
CA GLY A 58 -7.62 -10.03 1.39
C GLY A 58 -6.59 -9.73 2.48
N GLN A 59 -5.31 -9.76 2.13
CA GLN A 59 -4.21 -9.41 3.03
C GLN A 59 -4.36 -7.98 3.61
N TRP A 60 -4.75 -7.03 2.77
CA TRP A 60 -4.98 -5.65 3.19
C TRP A 60 -6.07 -5.55 4.25
N LYS A 61 -7.19 -6.23 4.06
CA LYS A 61 -8.28 -6.27 5.05
C LYS A 61 -7.82 -6.90 6.35
N ASP A 62 -7.14 -8.03 6.29
CA ASP A 62 -6.63 -8.73 7.48
C ASP A 62 -5.69 -7.83 8.29
N GLN A 63 -4.72 -7.20 7.63
CA GLN A 63 -3.79 -6.28 8.32
C GLN A 63 -4.48 -5.00 8.79
N SER A 64 -5.49 -4.51 8.08
CA SER A 64 -6.30 -3.37 8.51
C SER A 64 -7.09 -3.69 9.77
N SER A 65 -7.66 -4.90 9.89
CA SER A 65 -8.34 -5.36 11.10
C SER A 65 -7.36 -5.40 12.28
N ILE A 66 -6.18 -6.00 12.11
CA ILE A 66 -5.12 -6.01 13.13
C ILE A 66 -4.75 -4.58 13.57
N TYR A 67 -4.61 -3.65 12.62
CA TYR A 67 -4.34 -2.25 12.93
C TYR A 67 -5.44 -1.62 13.78
N LEU A 68 -6.71 -1.79 13.40
CA LEU A 68 -7.85 -1.22 14.13
C LEU A 68 -7.99 -1.83 15.53
N ASP A 69 -7.81 -3.15 15.67
CA ASP A 69 -7.88 -3.88 16.94
C ASP A 69 -6.70 -3.56 17.87
N SER A 70 -5.56 -3.15 17.31
CA SER A 70 -4.36 -2.77 18.07
C SER A 70 -4.39 -1.35 18.67
N ASP A 71 -5.56 -0.71 18.78
CA ASP A 71 -5.68 0.72 19.08
C ASP A 71 -4.86 1.59 18.11
N LYS A 72 -4.87 1.20 16.82
CA LYS A 72 -4.19 1.93 15.74
C LYS A 72 -2.69 2.14 15.96
N GLN A 73 -2.02 1.14 16.55
CA GLN A 73 -0.56 1.15 16.68
C GLN A 73 0.11 1.27 15.30
N LEU A 74 1.02 2.23 15.16
CA LEU A 74 1.65 2.53 13.87
C LEU A 74 2.36 1.32 13.26
N SER A 75 3.02 0.49 14.07
CA SER A 75 3.70 -0.74 13.63
C SER A 75 2.80 -1.71 12.88
N MET A 76 1.50 -1.72 13.20
CA MET A 76 0.48 -2.58 12.60
C MET A 76 -0.21 -1.95 11.39
N ARG A 77 0.05 -0.66 11.10
CA ARG A 77 -0.63 0.04 10.01
C ARG A 77 -0.33 -0.65 8.67
N PRO A 78 -1.35 -1.00 7.85
CA PRO A 78 -1.11 -1.52 6.51
C PRO A 78 -0.47 -0.44 5.62
N THR A 79 0.48 -0.86 4.78
CA THR A 79 1.20 0.03 3.86
C THR A 79 1.33 -0.61 2.49
N LEU A 80 1.41 0.23 1.45
CA LEU A 80 1.77 -0.17 0.10
C LEU A 80 3.30 -0.23 -0.01
N ASP A 81 3.81 -1.37 -0.41
CA ASP A 81 5.23 -1.57 -0.72
C ASP A 81 5.41 -2.16 -2.11
N ARG A 82 6.63 -2.05 -2.65
CA ARG A 82 7.01 -2.71 -3.90
C ARG A 82 7.65 -4.06 -3.61
N ILE A 83 7.24 -5.11 -4.31
CA ILE A 83 7.84 -6.46 -4.16
C ILE A 83 9.34 -6.37 -4.44
N ASP A 84 9.69 -5.99 -5.67
CA ASP A 84 11.01 -5.50 -6.04
C ASP A 84 11.11 -3.99 -5.75
N GLU A 85 11.89 -3.67 -4.72
CA GLU A 85 12.17 -2.30 -4.30
C GLU A 85 12.97 -1.47 -5.31
N ARG A 86 13.63 -2.10 -6.28
CA ARG A 86 14.29 -1.43 -7.40
C ARG A 86 13.35 -1.22 -8.57
N GLY A 87 12.26 -1.96 -8.63
CA GLY A 87 11.22 -1.87 -9.65
C GLY A 87 10.27 -0.68 -9.47
N HIS A 88 9.21 -0.64 -10.26
CA HIS A 88 8.23 0.44 -10.25
C HIS A 88 6.99 0.06 -9.44
N TYR A 89 6.16 1.03 -9.11
CA TYR A 89 4.84 0.77 -8.54
C TYR A 89 3.92 0.35 -9.70
N THR A 90 3.89 -0.94 -9.99
CA THR A 90 3.03 -1.53 -11.03
C THR A 90 2.10 -2.54 -10.39
N LEU A 91 1.04 -2.94 -11.09
CA LEU A 91 0.09 -3.92 -10.55
C LEU A 91 0.79 -5.26 -10.19
N SER A 92 1.77 -5.65 -10.99
CA SER A 92 2.58 -6.85 -10.75
C SER A 92 3.58 -6.71 -9.59
N ASN A 93 3.99 -5.48 -9.27
CA ASN A 93 5.08 -5.22 -8.32
C ASN A 93 4.63 -4.57 -7.01
N ILE A 94 3.33 -4.60 -6.69
CA ILE A 94 2.78 -4.08 -5.43
C ILE A 94 2.44 -5.22 -4.48
N GLN A 95 2.77 -5.01 -3.21
CA GLN A 95 2.40 -5.86 -2.08
C GLN A 95 1.91 -5.03 -0.90
N MET A 96 1.20 -5.69 0.01
CA MET A 96 0.83 -5.16 1.32
C MET A 96 1.89 -5.61 2.33
N LEU A 97 2.36 -4.67 3.16
CA LEU A 97 3.13 -4.97 4.36
C LEU A 97 2.61 -4.12 5.52
N SER A 98 2.72 -4.61 6.76
CA SER A 98 2.61 -3.73 7.91
C SER A 98 3.75 -2.71 7.90
N TYR A 99 3.55 -1.56 8.56
CA TYR A 99 4.57 -0.53 8.67
C TYR A 99 5.88 -1.07 9.27
N SER A 100 5.76 -1.97 10.26
CA SER A 100 6.92 -2.57 10.91
C SER A 100 7.73 -3.47 9.95
N GLU A 101 7.06 -4.29 9.14
CA GLU A 101 7.69 -5.14 8.12
C GLU A 101 8.32 -4.31 7.01
N ASN A 102 7.62 -3.29 6.52
CA ASN A 102 8.14 -2.38 5.50
C ASN A 102 9.39 -1.64 6.01
N SER A 103 9.33 -1.12 7.24
CA SER A 103 10.48 -0.47 7.89
C SER A 103 11.66 -1.44 8.08
N LYS A 104 11.40 -2.69 8.45
CA LYS A 104 12.44 -3.73 8.59
C LYS A 104 13.09 -4.05 7.25
N LYS A 105 12.29 -4.19 6.19
CA LYS A 105 12.76 -4.42 4.82
C LYS A 105 13.69 -3.29 4.37
N ALA A 106 13.28 -2.03 4.60
CA ALA A 106 14.11 -0.88 4.27
C ALA A 106 15.44 -0.85 5.04
N ARG A 107 15.46 -1.20 6.33
CA ARG A 107 16.69 -1.19 7.15
C ARG A 107 17.71 -2.26 6.73
N LEU A 108 17.26 -3.46 6.34
CA LEU A 108 18.16 -4.55 5.90
C LEU A 108 18.93 -4.20 4.62
N LYS A 109 18.48 -3.19 3.87
CA LYS A 109 19.14 -2.67 2.68
C LYS A 109 20.41 -1.88 3.01
N ASP A 110 20.38 -1.07 4.06
CA ASP A 110 21.48 -0.17 4.41
C ASP A 110 22.72 -0.93 4.95
N THR A 111 22.61 -2.26 5.09
CA THR A 111 23.66 -3.14 5.64
C THR A 111 24.32 -4.04 4.58
N LYS A 112 23.96 -3.91 3.30
CA LYS A 112 24.56 -4.65 2.16
C LYS A 112 25.25 -3.72 1.19
#